data_AF-A0AAU3DZ94-F1
#
_entry.id   AF-A0AAU3DZ94-F1
#
_cell.length_a   1.000
_cell.length_b   1.000
_cell.length_c   1.000
_cell.angle_alpha   90.00
_cell.angle_beta   90.00
_cell.angle_gamma   90.00
#
_symmetry.space_group_name_H-M   'P 1'
#
loop_
_entity.id
_entity.type
_entity.pdbx_description
1 polymer ?
#
loop_
_entity_poly.entity_id
_entity_poly.type
_entity_poly.pdbx_seq_one_letter_code
_entity_poly.pdbx_strand_id
1 'polypeptide(L)' 'MLVHVVPYGAGPYIGQSGAFTLAEAAGGDHLAFLEDQLEGRVVADPKQVSALEQAWEAVRAVALPRDQSRDLIL' A
#
# COMPACT_ATOMS: atom_id res chain seq x y z
N MET A 1 6.97 6.14 13.55
CA MET A 1 6.25 5.20 12.68
C MET A 1 4.98 5.90 12.18
N LEU A 2 4.72 5.93 10.87
CA LEU A 2 3.48 6.44 10.30
C LEU A 2 2.59 5.24 9.98
N VAL A 3 1.40 5.21 10.56
CA VAL A 3 0.37 4.19 10.26
C VAL A 3 -0.84 4.90 9.68
N HIS A 4 -1.40 4.33 8.63
CA HIS A 4 -2.69 4.70 8.09
C HIS A 4 -3.68 3.59 8.42
N VAL A 5 -4.78 3.94 9.09
CA VAL A 5 -5.87 3.01 9.38
C VAL A 5 -7.02 3.32 8.41
N VAL A 6 -7.45 2.33 7.64
CA VAL A 6 -8.68 2.45 6.85
C VAL A 6 -9.86 2.03 7.72
N PRO A 7 -10.86 2.90 7.97
CA PRO A 7 -11.97 2.56 8.84
C PRO A 7 -12.88 1.53 8.16
N TYR A 8 -13.50 0.65 8.96
CA TYR A 8 -14.43 -0.37 8.45
C TYR A 8 -15.57 0.21 7.58
N GLY A 9 -16.02 1.43 7.90
CA GLY A 9 -17.06 2.13 7.16
C GLY A 9 -16.64 2.68 5.79
N ALA A 10 -15.37 2.59 5.39
CA ALA A 10 -14.90 3.07 4.08
C ALA A 10 -15.43 2.23 2.90
N GLY A 11 -16.03 1.07 3.16
CA GLY A 11 -16.52 0.17 2.13
C GLY A 11 -15.39 -0.56 1.40
N PRO A 12 -15.65 -1.14 0.21
CA PRO A 12 -14.63 -1.82 -0.59
C PRO A 12 -13.56 -0.83 -1.10
N TYR A 13 -12.28 -1.18 -0.93
CA TYR A 13 -11.15 -0.42 -1.45
C TYR A 13 -10.03 -1.36 -1.92
N ILE A 14 -9.17 -0.88 -2.83
CA ILE A 14 -8.21 -1.72 -3.56
C ILE A 14 -7.18 -2.42 -2.67
N GLY A 15 -6.87 -1.87 -1.48
CA GLY A 15 -5.96 -2.48 -0.50
C GLY A 15 -6.47 -3.78 0.12
N GLN A 16 -7.74 -4.16 -0.09
CA GLN A 16 -8.27 -5.46 0.36
C GLN A 16 -7.83 -6.63 -0.53
N SER A 17 -7.24 -6.36 -1.70
CA SER A 17 -6.82 -7.38 -2.67
C SER A 17 -5.51 -8.09 -2.30
N GLY A 18 -4.90 -7.76 -1.17
CA GLY A 18 -3.65 -8.36 -0.69
C GLY A 18 -2.59 -7.31 -0.33
N ALA A 19 -1.58 -7.75 0.41
CA ALA A 19 -0.46 -6.90 0.80
C ALA A 19 0.49 -6.68 -0.37
N PHE A 20 1.06 -5.48 -0.42
CA PHE A 20 2.15 -5.16 -1.32
C PHE A 20 3.10 -4.16 -0.66
N THR A 21 4.37 -4.20 -1.07
CA THR A 21 5.40 -3.25 -0.68
C THR A 21 5.87 -2.50 -1.91
N LEU A 22 6.06 -1.19 -1.78
CA LEU A 22 6.70 -0.34 -2.78
C LEU A 22 8.10 0.01 -2.30
N ALA A 23 9.07 0.03 -3.20
CA ALA A 23 10.45 0.37 -2.90
C ALA A 23 11.06 1.19 -4.03
N GLU A 24 11.94 2.10 -3.66
CA GLU A 24 12.83 2.80 -4.60
C GLU A 24 14.24 2.22 -4.40
N ALA A 25 14.81 1.67 -5.46
CA ALA A 25 16.17 1.15 -5.45
C ALA A 25 17.18 2.30 -5.45
N ALA A 26 18.42 2.02 -5.03
CA ALA A 26 19.49 3.04 -5.01
C ALA A 26 19.77 3.69 -6.38
N GLY A 27 19.39 3.03 -7.47
CA GLY A 27 19.49 3.57 -8.84
C GLY A 27 18.32 4.46 -9.28
N GLY A 28 17.31 4.66 -8.42
CA GLY A 28 16.07 5.38 -8.74
C GLY A 28 15.01 4.51 -9.42
N ASP A 29 15.27 3.22 -9.61
CA ASP A 29 14.27 2.29 -10.14
C ASP A 29 13.19 2.03 -9.08
N HIS A 30 11.92 2.14 -9.49
CA HIS A 30 10.80 1.79 -8.65
C HIS A 30 10.50 0.29 -8.77
N LEU A 31 10.36 -0.36 -7.63
CA LEU A 31 10.09 -1.79 -7.51
C LEU A 31 8.87 -2.00 -6.62
N ALA A 32 8.20 -3.13 -6.82
CA ALA A 32 7.19 -3.59 -5.89
C ALA A 32 7.40 -5.05 -5.51
N PHE A 33 6.90 -5.43 -4.34
CA PHE A 33 6.86 -6.80 -3.88
C PHE A 33 5.42 -7.14 -3.52
N LEU A 34 4.89 -8.16 -4.17
CA LEU A 34 3.56 -8.71 -3.90
C LEU A 34 3.72 -9.97 -3.08
N GLU A 35 2.99 -10.08 -1.99
CA GLU A 35 2.91 -11.31 -1.20
C GLU A 35 1.53 -11.93 -1.38
N ASP A 36 1.49 -13.21 -1.73
CA ASP A 36 0.32 -14.03 -1.53
C ASP A 36 0.54 -15.00 -0.36
N GLN A 37 -0.39 -15.92 -0.14
CA GLN A 37 -0.35 -16.83 1.01
C GLN A 37 0.72 -17.92 0.89
N LEU A 38 1.33 -18.09 -0.28
CA LEU A 38 2.28 -19.15 -0.59
C LEU A 38 3.67 -18.60 -0.93
N GLU A 39 3.74 -17.55 -1.73
CA GLU A 39 5.01 -16.97 -2.18
C GLU A 39 4.94 -15.44 -2.37
N GLY A 40 6.14 -14.85 -2.43
CA GLY A 40 6.31 -13.44 -2.77
C GLY A 40 6.92 -13.27 -4.16
N ARG A 41 6.56 -12.19 -4.84
CA ARG A 41 7.03 -11.88 -6.18
C ARG A 41 7.47 -10.42 -6.30
N VAL A 42 8.67 -10.23 -6.82
CA VAL A 42 9.20 -8.91 -7.18
C VAL A 42 8.65 -8.49 -8.55
N VAL A 43 8.18 -7.25 -8.64
CA VAL A 43 7.69 -6.60 -9.86
C VAL A 43 8.59 -5.41 -10.15
N ALA A 44 9.17 -5.39 -11.36
CA ALA A 44 10.05 -4.32 -11.85
C ALA A 44 9.55 -3.68 -13.15
N ASP A 45 8.44 -4.16 -13.71
CA ASP A 45 7.83 -3.52 -14.88
C ASP A 45 7.26 -2.15 -14.48
N PRO A 46 7.71 -1.04 -15.08
CA PRO A 46 7.33 0.31 -14.64
C PRO A 46 5.82 0.58 -14.70
N LYS A 47 5.09 -0.04 -15.65
CA LYS A 47 3.64 0.15 -15.75
C LYS A 47 2.92 -0.57 -14.62
N GLN A 48 3.39 -1.77 -14.26
CA GLN A 48 2.82 -2.53 -13.16
C GLN A 48 3.14 -1.89 -11.80
N VAL A 49 4.37 -1.39 -11.62
CA VAL A 49 4.75 -0.66 -10.40
C VAL A 49 3.93 0.62 -10.26
N SER A 50 3.77 1.40 -11.33
CA SER A 50 2.92 2.60 -11.33
C SER A 50 1.45 2.30 -11.00
N ALA A 51 0.93 1.13 -11.40
CA ALA A 51 -0.42 0.72 -11.01
C ALA A 51 -0.53 0.45 -9.50
N LEU A 52 0.49 -0.14 -8.87
CA LEU A 52 0.54 -0.37 -7.43
C LEU A 52 0.74 0.94 -6.64
N GLU A 53 1.49 1.89 -7.17
CA GLU A 53 1.59 3.25 -6.61
C GLU A 53 0.22 3.95 -6.61
N GLN A 54 -0.51 3.89 -7.73
CA GLN A 54 -1.88 4.42 -7.80
C GLN A 54 -2.82 3.71 -6.82
N ALA A 55 -2.67 2.39 -6.64
CA ALA A 55 -3.43 1.65 -5.65
C ALA A 55 -3.13 2.14 -4.23
N TRP A 56 -1.87 2.42 -3.92
CA TRP A 56 -1.46 3.01 -2.64
C TRP A 56 -2.10 4.39 -2.42
N GLU A 57 -2.08 5.27 -3.43
CA GLU A 57 -2.74 6.58 -3.34
C GLU A 57 -4.24 6.45 -3.08
N ALA A 58 -4.91 5.51 -3.74
CA ALA A 58 -6.33 5.24 -3.53
C ALA A 58 -6.62 4.74 -2.10
N VAL A 59 -5.75 3.90 -1.52
CA VAL A 59 -5.84 3.47 -0.11
C VAL A 59 -5.69 4.67 0.82
N ARG A 60 -4.72 5.56 0.57
CA ARG A 60 -4.51 6.77 1.40
C ARG A 60 -5.70 7.72 1.35
N ALA A 61 -6.40 7.81 0.22
CA ALA A 61 -7.57 8.68 0.06
C ALA A 61 -8.75 8.29 0.97
N VAL A 62 -8.84 7.04 1.40
CA VAL A 62 -9.90 6.52 2.28
C VAL A 62 -9.43 6.22 3.70
N ALA A 63 -8.14 6.41 3.98
CA ALA A 63 -7.58 6.22 5.31
C ALA A 63 -7.90 7.40 6.24
N LEU A 64 -7.95 7.11 7.55
CA LEU A 64 -8.09 8.15 8.57
C LEU A 64 -6.87 9.09 8.56
N PRO A 65 -7.05 10.36 8.96
CA PRO A 65 -5.94 11.26 9.25
C PRO A 65 -4.94 10.65 10.24
N ARG A 66 -3.68 11.06 10.14
CA ARG A 66 -2.56 10.53 10.95
C ARG A 66 -2.86 10.47 12.44
N ASP A 67 -3.40 11.54 13.02
CA ASP A 67 -3.63 11.59 14.47
C ASP A 67 -4.76 10.64 14.89
N GLN A 68 -5.83 10.53 14.09
CA GLN A 68 -6.90 9.56 14.35
C GLN A 68 -6.42 8.11 14.19
N SER A 69 -5.58 7.85 13.19
CA SER A 69 -4.93 6.53 13.02
C SER A 69 -4.05 6.18 14.21
N ARG A 70 -3.29 7.15 14.73
CA ARG A 70 -2.43 6.97 15.92
C ARG A 70 -3.24 6.66 17.17
N ASP A 71 -4.34 7.38 17.39
CA ASP A 71 -5.17 7.23 18.60
C ASP A 71 -5.88 5.86 18.68
N LEU A 72 -5.87 5.07 17.59
CA LEU A 72 -6.37 3.69 17.57
C LEU A 72 -5.33 2.61 17.91
N ILE A 73 -4.03 2.94 17.88
CA ILE A 73 -2.93 1.97 18.03
C ILE A 73 -1.99 2.26 19.22
N LEU A 74 -2.23 3.34 19.95
CA LEU A 74 -1.56 3.69 21.21
C LEU A 74 -2.50 3.44 22.38
#